data_AF-A0A221MFI7-F1
#
_entry.id   AF-A0A221MFI7-F1
#
_cell.length_a   1.000
_cell.length_b   1.000
_cell.length_c   1.000
_cell.angle_alpha   90.00
_cell.angle_beta   90.00
_cell.angle_gamma   90.00
#
_symmetry.space_group_name_H-M   'P 1'
#
loop_
_entity.id
_entity.type
_entity.pdbx_description
1 polymer ?
#
loop_
_entity_poly.entity_id
_entity_poly.type
_entity_poly.pdbx_seq_one_letter_code
_entity_poly.pdbx_strand_id
1 'polypeptide(L)'
;MKGGLLLNTFYNGKKQNSSYYIKSNGRNEEIEINRLTLKLKKVIQESAVENKTIVFLCIGSDRYVGDSLGPLVGTMLLDSRVPYQVYGTLEEPIHAFNLKGTIKEIHKQFNKPLIISIDACLGNKDQVGYVVFKEGPLAPGKALEKMLPEVGDYHFQGIVNYIDPLPTSQFLNDTRLYMVMNLAKIISTVVTKIATVENVAEDEINALDNVRQLDDFK
;
A
#
# COMPACT_ATOMS: atom_id res chain seq x y z
N MET A 1 -5.93 -34.16 -1.74
CA MET A 1 -6.08 -33.40 -0.47
C MET A 1 -4.69 -33.22 0.15
N LYS A 2 -4.08 -32.04 0.00
CA LYS A 2 -2.95 -31.50 0.77
C LYS A 2 -2.60 -30.15 0.14
N GLY A 3 -3.09 -29.06 0.72
CA GLY A 3 -2.91 -27.71 0.18
C GLY A 3 -3.46 -26.62 1.09
N GLY A 4 -3.41 -26.82 2.42
CA GLY A 4 -4.04 -25.93 3.39
C GLY A 4 -3.27 -25.78 4.69
N LEU A 5 -1.93 -25.75 4.65
CA LEU A 5 -1.12 -25.70 5.87
C LEU A 5 0.05 -24.70 5.82
N LEU A 6 -0.08 -23.58 5.09
CA LEU A 6 0.95 -22.53 5.06
C LEU A 6 0.46 -21.13 5.49
N LEU A 7 -0.83 -20.92 5.76
CA LEU A 7 -1.32 -19.63 6.29
C LEU A 7 -1.19 -19.47 7.81
N ASN A 8 -1.03 -20.57 8.56
CA ASN A 8 -1.17 -20.57 10.03
C ASN A 8 0.09 -20.19 10.82
N THR A 9 1.15 -19.66 10.20
CA THR A 9 2.39 -19.31 10.93
C THR A 9 2.56 -17.81 11.22
N PHE A 10 1.57 -16.95 10.93
CA PHE A 10 1.70 -15.49 11.15
C PHE A 10 1.00 -14.93 12.39
N TYR A 11 0.36 -15.78 13.20
CA TYR A 11 -0.39 -15.32 14.37
C TYR A 11 0.15 -15.96 15.65
N ASN A 12 1.13 -15.30 16.26
CA ASN A 12 1.44 -15.53 17.67
C ASN A 12 1.62 -14.20 18.41
N GLY A 13 1.00 -14.12 19.59
CA GLY A 13 0.63 -12.89 20.26
C GLY A 13 1.80 -12.01 20.74
N LYS A 14 1.83 -10.78 20.23
CA LYS A 14 2.24 -9.53 20.87
C LYS A 14 1.43 -8.43 20.16
N LYS A 15 0.87 -7.47 20.91
CA LYS A 15 0.03 -6.32 20.48
C LYS A 15 0.15 -6.04 18.96
N GLN A 16 -0.73 -6.61 18.15
CA GLN A 16 -0.52 -6.70 16.69
C GLN A 16 -0.77 -5.35 16.02
N ASN A 17 0.27 -4.78 15.40
CA ASN A 17 0.11 -3.84 14.30
C ASN A 17 -0.64 -4.57 13.19
N SER A 18 -1.92 -4.25 12.97
CA SER A 18 -2.76 -4.98 12.01
C SER A 18 -2.27 -4.70 10.59
N SER A 19 -1.67 -5.72 9.96
CA SER A 19 -1.38 -5.71 8.53
C SER A 19 -2.61 -6.19 7.76
N TYR A 20 -2.96 -5.50 6.67
CA TYR A 20 -4.06 -5.86 5.77
C TYR A 20 -3.51 -6.40 4.47
N TYR A 21 -4.14 -7.44 3.93
CA TYR A 21 -3.67 -8.16 2.75
C TYR A 21 -4.81 -8.32 1.75
N ILE A 22 -4.64 -7.80 0.55
CA ILE A 22 -5.62 -7.90 -0.54
C ILE A 22 -4.97 -8.68 -1.68
N LYS A 23 -5.52 -9.85 -2.03
CA LYS A 23 -5.06 -10.64 -3.18
C LYS A 23 -5.77 -10.17 -4.43
N SER A 24 -5.02 -9.71 -5.43
CA SER A 24 -5.56 -9.39 -6.75
C SER A 24 -6.17 -10.62 -7.43
N ASN A 25 -7.35 -10.42 -8.03
CA ASN A 25 -8.24 -11.43 -8.58
C ASN A 25 -8.59 -12.54 -7.57
N GLY A 26 -8.53 -12.24 -6.27
CA GLY A 26 -8.88 -13.16 -5.20
C GLY A 26 -10.38 -13.17 -4.94
N ARG A 27 -10.92 -14.30 -4.42
CA ARG A 27 -12.35 -14.45 -4.10
C ARG A 27 -12.89 -13.38 -3.14
N ASN A 28 -12.03 -12.87 -2.26
CA ASN A 28 -12.38 -11.91 -1.22
C ASN A 28 -11.89 -10.48 -1.53
N GLU A 29 -11.43 -10.20 -2.75
CA GLU A 29 -10.81 -8.89 -3.10
C GLU A 29 -11.69 -7.70 -2.69
N GLU A 30 -12.98 -7.71 -3.07
CA GLU A 30 -13.90 -6.62 -2.76
C GLU A 30 -14.15 -6.44 -1.25
N ILE A 31 -14.27 -7.54 -0.52
CA ILE A 31 -14.47 -7.53 0.93
C ILE A 31 -13.25 -6.91 1.62
N GLU A 32 -12.04 -7.32 1.22
CA GLU A 32 -10.80 -6.78 1.79
C GLU A 32 -10.55 -5.32 1.41
N ILE A 33 -10.92 -4.91 0.17
CA ILE A 33 -10.93 -3.50 -0.22
C ILE A 33 -11.85 -2.69 0.70
N ASN A 34 -13.07 -3.16 0.96
CA ASN A 34 -14.02 -2.43 1.79
C ASN A 34 -13.53 -2.36 3.25
N ARG A 35 -13.01 -3.45 3.81
CA ARG A 35 -12.41 -3.47 5.15
C ARG A 35 -11.27 -2.46 5.28
N LEU A 36 -10.32 -2.48 4.33
CA LEU A 36 -9.20 -1.55 4.35
C LEU A 36 -9.65 -0.09 4.15
N THR A 37 -10.66 0.14 3.30
CA THR A 37 -11.26 1.47 3.10
C THR A 37 -11.77 2.03 4.42
N LEU A 38 -12.52 1.24 5.20
CA LEU A 38 -13.05 1.67 6.49
C LEU A 38 -11.95 1.95 7.51
N LYS A 39 -10.94 1.09 7.58
CA LYS A 39 -9.78 1.32 8.46
C LYS A 39 -9.05 2.61 8.10
N LEU A 40 -8.73 2.80 6.82
CA LEU A 40 -7.98 3.97 6.37
C LEU A 40 -8.80 5.26 6.51
N LYS A 41 -10.12 5.19 6.32
CA LYS A 41 -11.03 6.29 6.61
C LYS A 41 -10.93 6.73 8.08
N LYS A 42 -10.94 5.80 9.03
CA LYS A 42 -10.78 6.11 10.46
C LYS A 42 -9.46 6.83 10.74
N VAL A 43 -8.34 6.32 10.20
CA VAL A 43 -7.02 6.94 10.33
C VAL A 43 -6.99 8.38 9.79
N ILE A 44 -7.62 8.60 8.63
CA ILE A 44 -7.70 9.93 8.01
C ILE A 44 -8.59 10.87 8.85
N GLN A 45 -9.70 10.39 9.40
CA GLN A 45 -10.59 11.19 10.25
C GLN A 45 -9.92 11.60 11.56
N GLU A 46 -9.22 10.68 12.23
CA GLU A 46 -8.42 10.98 13.42
C GLU A 46 -7.36 12.04 13.11
N SER A 47 -6.70 11.93 11.96
CA SER A 47 -5.70 12.91 11.50
C SER A 47 -6.31 14.28 11.15
N ALA A 48 -7.54 14.30 10.63
CA ALA A 48 -8.26 15.54 10.34
C ALA A 48 -8.64 16.31 11.62
N VAL A 49 -8.98 15.62 12.71
CA VAL A 49 -9.20 16.25 14.03
C VAL A 49 -7.94 16.96 14.53
N GLU A 50 -6.76 16.42 14.21
CA GLU A 50 -5.46 17.02 14.51
C GLU A 50 -5.00 18.07 13.48
N ASN A 51 -5.86 18.44 12.52
CA ASN A 51 -5.54 19.35 11.40
C ASN A 51 -4.32 18.92 10.57
N LYS A 52 -4.05 17.62 10.46
CA LYS A 52 -2.95 17.12 9.64
C LYS A 52 -3.33 17.11 8.17
N THR A 53 -2.41 17.55 7.32
CA THR A 53 -2.54 17.34 5.88
C THR A 53 -2.29 15.87 5.55
N ILE A 54 -3.17 15.26 4.76
CA ILE A 54 -3.00 13.89 4.28
C ILE A 54 -2.19 13.91 2.98
N VAL A 55 -1.09 13.16 2.97
CA VAL A 55 -0.16 13.09 1.84
C VAL A 55 -0.01 11.64 1.40
N PHE A 56 -0.33 11.34 0.15
CA PHE A 56 0.02 10.09 -0.51
C PHE A 56 1.34 10.28 -1.24
N LEU A 57 2.38 9.56 -0.79
CA LEU A 57 3.71 9.61 -1.38
C LEU A 57 3.95 8.35 -2.19
N CYS A 58 3.78 8.43 -3.50
CA CYS A 58 3.87 7.31 -4.41
C CYS A 58 5.30 7.18 -4.94
N ILE A 59 5.99 6.14 -4.53
CA ILE A 59 7.42 5.91 -4.77
C ILE A 59 7.58 4.90 -5.90
N GLY A 60 8.49 5.21 -6.83
CA GLY A 60 8.83 4.39 -7.97
C GLY A 60 9.20 5.21 -9.20
N SER A 61 9.31 4.52 -10.32
CA SER A 61 9.72 5.08 -11.61
C SER A 61 8.97 4.39 -12.74
N ASP A 62 8.60 5.14 -13.77
CA ASP A 62 7.99 4.64 -15.00
C ASP A 62 9.00 3.92 -15.92
N ARG A 63 10.29 4.03 -15.63
CA ARG A 63 11.38 3.45 -16.43
C ARG A 63 11.50 1.92 -16.33
N TYR A 64 10.96 1.33 -15.26
CA TYR A 64 10.94 -0.12 -15.06
C TYR A 64 9.53 -0.54 -14.69
N VAL A 65 8.99 -1.55 -15.37
CA VAL A 65 7.61 -2.00 -15.11
C VAL A 65 7.42 -2.36 -13.64
N GLY A 66 8.36 -3.09 -13.04
CA GLY A 66 8.30 -3.47 -11.62
C GLY A 66 8.39 -2.30 -10.63
N ASP A 67 8.85 -1.13 -11.06
CA ASP A 67 8.97 0.08 -10.22
C ASP A 67 7.85 1.08 -10.50
N SER A 68 6.97 0.80 -11.47
CA SER A 68 5.96 1.77 -11.94
C SER A 68 4.72 1.85 -11.06
N LEU A 69 4.60 1.03 -10.01
CA LEU A 69 3.41 0.97 -9.15
C LEU A 69 3.07 2.33 -8.52
N GLY A 70 4.04 2.99 -7.89
CA GLY A 70 3.84 4.28 -7.25
C GLY A 70 3.35 5.34 -8.25
N PRO A 71 4.12 5.66 -9.29
CA PRO A 71 3.71 6.62 -10.33
C PRO A 71 2.34 6.34 -10.94
N LEU A 72 2.00 5.07 -11.18
CA LEU A 72 0.67 4.66 -11.66
C LEU A 72 -0.43 4.98 -10.66
N VAL A 73 -0.25 4.61 -9.39
CA VAL A 73 -1.21 4.94 -8.32
C VAL A 73 -1.37 6.44 -8.21
N GLY A 74 -0.29 7.21 -8.12
CA GLY A 74 -0.39 8.67 -7.96
C GLY A 74 -1.11 9.34 -9.14
N THR A 75 -0.87 8.89 -10.36
CA THR A 75 -1.60 9.36 -11.54
C THR A 75 -3.09 9.05 -11.43
N MET A 76 -3.46 7.82 -11.07
CA MET A 76 -4.86 7.43 -10.88
C MET A 76 -5.56 8.23 -9.77
N LEU A 77 -4.86 8.53 -8.68
CA LEU A 77 -5.40 9.36 -7.59
C LEU A 77 -5.63 10.80 -8.03
N LEU A 78 -4.69 11.37 -8.80
CA LEU A 78 -4.81 12.72 -9.35
C LEU A 78 -5.98 12.81 -10.34
N ASP A 79 -6.09 11.86 -11.27
CA ASP A 79 -7.19 11.77 -12.24
C ASP A 79 -8.56 11.63 -11.55
N SER A 80 -8.59 10.91 -10.43
CA SER A 80 -9.78 10.74 -9.59
C SER A 80 -10.12 11.96 -8.72
N ARG A 81 -9.27 13.00 -8.72
CA ARG A 81 -9.44 14.26 -7.97
C ARG A 81 -9.70 14.04 -6.47
N VAL A 82 -8.95 13.12 -5.87
CA VAL A 82 -9.04 12.89 -4.43
C VAL A 82 -8.70 14.17 -3.65
N PRO A 83 -9.32 14.43 -2.49
CA PRO A 83 -9.11 15.66 -1.73
C PRO A 83 -7.80 15.66 -0.92
N TYR A 84 -6.81 14.88 -1.33
CA TYR A 84 -5.55 14.66 -0.62
C TYR A 84 -4.37 15.13 -1.45
N GLN A 85 -3.25 15.42 -0.79
CA GLN A 85 -2.03 15.78 -1.51
C GLN A 85 -1.40 14.51 -2.09
N VAL A 86 -1.10 14.51 -3.39
CA VAL A 86 -0.51 13.36 -4.08
C VAL A 86 0.84 13.77 -4.64
N TYR A 87 1.87 13.01 -4.27
CA TYR A 87 3.24 13.16 -4.72
C TYR A 87 3.67 11.88 -5.42
N GLY A 88 4.36 12.01 -6.55
CA GLY A 88 4.81 10.87 -7.34
C GLY A 88 3.73 10.44 -8.33
N THR A 89 3.83 10.92 -9.56
CA THR A 89 2.96 10.53 -10.68
C THR A 89 3.81 10.01 -11.82
N LEU A 90 3.18 9.59 -12.92
CA LEU A 90 3.91 9.28 -14.16
C LEU A 90 4.60 10.53 -14.73
N GLU A 91 3.99 11.70 -14.58
CA GLU A 91 4.55 12.99 -15.03
C GLU A 91 5.73 13.42 -14.15
N GLU A 92 5.57 13.30 -12.83
CA GLU A 92 6.56 13.72 -11.83
C GLU A 92 6.89 12.54 -10.88
N PRO A 93 7.69 11.55 -11.33
CA PRO A 93 7.98 10.36 -10.54
C PRO A 93 8.90 10.65 -9.35
N ILE A 94 8.70 9.92 -8.25
CA ILE A 94 9.54 9.99 -7.05
C ILE A 94 10.26 8.69 -6.86
N HIS A 95 11.58 8.72 -7.08
CA HIS A 95 12.48 7.58 -6.98
C HIS A 95 13.61 7.87 -5.99
N ALA A 96 14.52 6.92 -5.82
CA ALA A 96 15.65 6.99 -4.89
C ALA A 96 16.44 8.33 -4.90
N PHE A 97 16.61 8.97 -6.06
CA PHE A 97 17.45 10.16 -6.19
C PHE A 97 16.78 11.46 -5.69
N ASN A 98 15.46 11.59 -5.78
CA ASN A 98 14.72 12.80 -5.39
C ASN A 98 13.89 12.64 -4.10
N LEU A 99 13.64 11.40 -3.65
CA LEU A 99 12.84 11.09 -2.45
C LEU A 99 13.22 11.93 -1.22
N LYS A 100 14.51 12.01 -0.88
CA LYS A 100 14.99 12.78 0.28
C LYS A 100 14.66 14.27 0.17
N GLY A 101 14.71 14.82 -1.05
CA GLY A 101 14.34 16.21 -1.33
C GLY A 101 12.84 16.41 -1.14
N THR A 102 12.03 15.53 -1.74
CA THR A 102 10.56 15.60 -1.64
C THR A 102 10.08 15.49 -0.20
N ILE A 103 10.63 14.57 0.61
CA ILE A 103 10.26 14.45 2.03
C ILE A 103 10.51 15.76 2.79
N LYS A 104 11.66 16.41 2.54
CA LYS A 104 11.97 17.71 3.15
C LYS A 104 11.00 18.79 2.71
N GLU A 105 10.62 18.81 1.44
CA GLU A 105 9.64 19.76 0.91
C GLU A 105 8.26 19.56 1.54
N ILE A 106 7.78 18.33 1.61
CA ILE A 106 6.52 17.97 2.28
C ILE A 106 6.50 18.48 3.72
N HIS A 107 7.55 18.23 4.50
CA HIS A 107 7.63 18.69 5.88
C HIS A 107 7.86 20.20 6.03
N LYS A 108 8.35 20.88 4.99
CA LYS A 108 8.46 22.34 4.97
C LYS A 108 7.11 22.98 4.66
N GLN A 109 6.32 22.36 3.79
CA GLN A 109 5.02 22.87 3.34
C GLN A 109 3.90 22.57 4.35
N PHE A 110 3.92 21.39 4.97
CA PHE A 110 2.85 20.92 5.85
C PHE A 110 3.37 20.68 7.26
N ASN A 111 2.61 21.15 8.26
CA ASN A 111 2.91 20.90 9.65
C ASN A 111 2.44 19.49 10.05
N LYS A 112 3.37 18.63 10.44
CA LYS A 112 3.11 17.24 10.89
C LYS A 112 2.11 16.48 9.98
N PRO A 113 2.37 16.40 8.65
CA PRO A 113 1.47 15.70 7.74
C PRO A 113 1.36 14.22 8.12
N LEU A 114 0.21 13.61 7.82
CA LEU A 114 0.09 12.15 7.77
C LEU A 114 0.56 11.70 6.38
N ILE A 115 1.68 10.98 6.33
CA ILE A 115 2.25 10.48 5.07
C ILE A 115 1.89 8.99 4.91
N ILE A 116 1.21 8.66 3.82
CA ILE A 116 0.90 7.29 3.42
C ILE A 116 1.72 6.98 2.17
N SER A 117 2.79 6.20 2.31
CA SER A 117 3.67 5.90 1.17
C SER A 117 3.18 4.68 0.38
N ILE A 118 3.42 4.66 -0.94
CA ILE A 118 3.11 3.52 -1.81
C ILE A 118 4.38 3.10 -2.54
N ASP A 119 4.71 1.82 -2.53
CA ASP A 119 5.91 1.29 -3.19
C ASP A 119 5.68 -0.13 -3.73
N ALA A 120 6.43 -0.49 -4.75
CA ALA A 120 6.48 -1.86 -5.25
C ALA A 120 7.58 -2.65 -4.53
N CYS A 121 7.35 -3.92 -4.27
CA CYS A 121 8.39 -4.80 -3.74
C CYS A 121 8.37 -6.18 -4.38
N LEU A 122 9.48 -6.88 -4.21
CA LEU A 122 9.60 -8.30 -4.53
C LEU A 122 9.33 -9.11 -3.26
N GLY A 123 8.65 -10.25 -3.41
CA GLY A 123 8.32 -11.15 -2.31
C GLY A 123 8.58 -12.61 -2.64
N ASN A 124 7.98 -13.50 -1.87
CA ASN A 124 7.92 -14.91 -2.21
C ASN A 124 6.89 -15.17 -3.33
N LYS A 125 7.03 -16.29 -4.04
CA LYS A 125 6.18 -16.65 -5.18
C LYS A 125 4.68 -16.70 -4.85
N ASP A 126 4.32 -17.18 -3.66
CA ASP A 126 2.96 -17.23 -3.14
C ASP A 126 2.38 -15.84 -2.80
N GLN A 127 3.26 -14.88 -2.52
CA GLN A 127 2.91 -13.50 -2.16
C GLN A 127 2.74 -12.58 -3.37
N VAL A 128 3.12 -13.01 -4.58
CA VAL A 128 2.95 -12.18 -5.78
C VAL A 128 1.49 -11.86 -6.04
N GLY A 129 1.18 -10.59 -6.31
CA GLY A 129 -0.19 -10.12 -6.55
C GLY A 129 -0.95 -9.76 -5.27
N TYR A 130 -0.28 -9.69 -4.12
CA TYR A 130 -0.85 -9.09 -2.92
C TYR A 130 -0.55 -7.58 -2.86
N VAL A 131 -1.55 -6.81 -2.46
CA VAL A 131 -1.38 -5.49 -1.86
C VAL A 131 -1.35 -5.66 -0.35
N VAL A 132 -0.36 -5.07 0.30
CA VAL A 132 -0.19 -5.10 1.75
C VAL A 132 -0.26 -3.69 2.30
N PHE A 133 -1.08 -3.45 3.30
CA PHE A 133 -1.14 -2.17 4.01
C PHE A 133 -0.71 -2.35 5.46
N LYS A 134 0.18 -1.48 5.94
CA LYS A 134 0.77 -1.55 7.28
C LYS A 134 0.90 -0.18 7.91
N GLU A 135 0.87 -0.18 9.24
CA GLU A 135 1.29 0.94 10.07
C GLU A 135 2.82 0.96 10.23
N GLY A 136 3.38 2.16 10.27
CA GLY A 136 4.80 2.44 10.39
C GLY A 136 5.46 2.78 9.05
N PRO A 137 6.72 3.23 9.12
CA PRO A 137 7.42 3.70 7.95
C PRO A 137 7.75 2.56 7.00
N LEU A 138 7.75 2.91 5.72
CA LEU A 138 8.31 2.12 4.65
C LEU A 138 9.82 2.38 4.57
N ALA A 139 10.60 1.32 4.35
CA ALA A 139 11.99 1.41 3.91
C ALA A 139 12.04 1.14 2.40
N PRO A 140 12.02 2.17 1.54
CA PRO A 140 11.87 2.00 0.10
C PRO A 140 13.12 1.38 -0.50
N GLY A 141 12.96 0.66 -1.61
CA GLY A 141 14.09 0.26 -2.45
C GLY A 141 15.12 -0.64 -1.76
N LYS A 142 14.72 -1.53 -0.83
CA LYS A 142 15.63 -2.52 -0.19
C LYS A 142 16.48 -3.34 -1.18
N ALA A 143 16.07 -3.45 -2.44
CA ALA A 143 16.82 -4.11 -3.51
C ALA A 143 17.98 -3.27 -4.09
N LEU A 144 17.95 -1.96 -3.86
CA LEU A 144 19.00 -1.01 -4.22
C LEU A 144 19.82 -0.76 -2.95
N GLU A 145 21.09 -1.15 -2.93
CA GLU A 145 22.01 -1.11 -1.78
C GLU A 145 22.26 0.30 -1.16
N LYS A 146 21.46 1.30 -1.51
CA LYS A 146 21.50 2.67 -0.95
C LYS A 146 20.56 2.76 0.24
N MET A 147 21.06 3.27 1.37
CA MET A 147 20.24 3.60 2.54
C MET A 147 19.27 4.76 2.21
N LEU A 148 18.08 4.42 1.70
CA LEU A 148 16.99 5.37 1.55
C LEU A 148 16.37 5.68 2.93
N PRO A 149 15.92 6.92 3.17
CA PRO A 149 15.26 7.25 4.41
C PRO A 149 13.97 6.45 4.55
N GLU A 150 13.73 5.94 5.76
CA GLU A 150 12.42 5.44 6.14
C GLU A 150 11.39 6.59 6.04
N VAL A 151 10.20 6.29 5.50
CA VAL A 151 9.19 7.30 5.19
C VAL A 151 7.78 6.78 5.38
N GLY A 152 6.89 7.67 5.82
CA GLY A 152 5.47 7.36 6.02
C GLY A 152 5.12 7.00 7.45
N ASP A 153 3.87 7.28 7.82
CA ASP A 153 3.21 6.80 9.03
C ASP A 153 2.48 5.48 8.75
N TYR A 154 2.06 5.30 7.49
CA TYR A 154 1.48 4.08 6.94
C TYR A 154 2.04 3.84 5.56
N HIS A 155 1.93 2.60 5.07
CA HIS A 155 2.34 2.30 3.70
C HIS A 155 1.54 1.20 3.02
N PHE A 156 1.42 1.34 1.71
CA PHE A 156 1.05 0.28 0.78
C PHE A 156 2.31 -0.33 0.15
N GLN A 157 2.33 -1.64 0.07
CA GLN A 157 3.29 -2.41 -0.71
C GLN A 157 2.56 -3.30 -1.71
N GLY A 158 2.88 -3.16 -2.99
CA GLY A 158 2.43 -4.11 -4.01
C GLY A 158 3.52 -5.13 -4.31
N ILE A 159 3.23 -6.41 -4.11
CA ILE A 159 4.18 -7.49 -4.39
C ILE A 159 4.07 -7.85 -5.87
N VAL A 160 4.85 -7.16 -6.70
CA VAL A 160 4.71 -7.18 -8.17
C VAL A 160 5.33 -8.42 -8.82
N ASN A 161 6.35 -9.01 -8.17
CA ASN A 161 7.04 -10.20 -8.65
C ASN A 161 7.75 -10.91 -7.47
N TYR A 162 8.39 -12.04 -7.74
CA TYR A 162 9.11 -12.83 -6.74
C TYR A 162 10.62 -12.81 -6.94
N ILE A 163 11.36 -13.07 -5.86
CA ILE A 163 12.81 -13.28 -5.89
C ILE A 163 13.06 -14.74 -6.32
N ASP A 164 13.72 -14.95 -7.46
CA ASP A 164 14.26 -16.25 -7.89
C ASP A 164 15.73 -16.35 -7.46
N PRO A 165 16.27 -17.52 -7.07
CA PRO A 165 17.71 -17.75 -6.85
C PRO A 165 18.66 -17.44 -8.04
N LEU A 166 18.15 -16.95 -9.17
CA LEU A 166 18.94 -16.45 -10.31
C LEU A 166 19.35 -14.96 -10.13
N PRO A 167 20.29 -14.41 -10.93
CA PRO A 167 20.87 -13.08 -10.65
C PRO A 167 19.89 -11.91 -10.75
N THR A 168 20.04 -10.93 -9.85
CA THR A 168 19.11 -9.80 -9.59
C THR A 168 18.77 -8.93 -10.81
N SER A 169 19.62 -8.91 -11.83
CA SER A 169 19.49 -8.06 -13.01
C SER A 169 18.44 -8.51 -14.04
N GLN A 170 17.91 -9.73 -13.92
CA GLN A 170 16.83 -10.23 -14.82
C GLN A 170 15.41 -9.86 -14.34
N PHE A 171 15.19 -9.64 -13.05
CA PHE A 171 13.83 -9.53 -12.46
C PHE A 171 13.10 -8.21 -12.73
N LEU A 172 13.85 -7.12 -12.96
CA LEU A 172 13.25 -5.82 -13.29
C LEU A 172 12.60 -5.82 -14.69
N ASN A 173 13.03 -6.73 -15.58
CA ASN A 173 12.52 -6.84 -16.95
C ASN A 173 11.34 -7.83 -17.09
N ASP A 174 11.19 -8.79 -16.18
CA ASP A 174 10.17 -9.85 -16.27
C ASP A 174 8.87 -9.55 -15.52
N THR A 175 8.77 -8.38 -14.87
CA THR A 175 7.53 -7.98 -14.20
C THR A 175 6.46 -7.66 -15.24
N ARG A 176 5.33 -8.36 -15.19
CA ARG A 176 4.19 -8.11 -16.10
C ARG A 176 3.48 -6.82 -15.71
N LEU A 177 3.36 -5.89 -16.66
CA LEU A 177 2.60 -4.65 -16.48
C LEU A 177 1.16 -4.91 -16.02
N TYR A 178 0.53 -5.98 -16.52
CA TYR A 178 -0.80 -6.41 -16.07
C TYR A 178 -0.89 -6.59 -14.54
N MET A 179 0.15 -7.15 -13.91
CA MET A 179 0.19 -7.32 -12.46
C MET A 179 0.24 -5.96 -11.76
N VAL A 180 1.16 -5.10 -12.19
CA VAL A 180 1.33 -3.76 -11.61
C VAL A 180 0.07 -2.93 -11.75
N MET A 181 -0.57 -2.96 -12.91
CA MET A 181 -1.84 -2.28 -13.17
C MET A 181 -2.96 -2.76 -12.25
N ASN A 182 -3.06 -4.06 -11.98
CA ASN A 182 -4.08 -4.57 -11.07
C ASN A 182 -3.84 -4.11 -9.62
N LEU A 183 -2.59 -4.16 -9.15
CA LEU A 183 -2.25 -3.66 -7.81
C LEU A 183 -2.49 -2.16 -7.69
N ALA A 184 -2.14 -1.38 -8.73
CA ALA A 184 -2.39 0.05 -8.77
C ALA A 184 -3.89 0.37 -8.68
N LYS A 185 -4.74 -0.39 -9.40
CA LYS A 185 -6.19 -0.26 -9.35
C LYS A 185 -6.76 -0.56 -7.97
N ILE A 186 -6.29 -1.61 -7.30
CA ILE A 186 -6.73 -1.96 -5.93
C ILE A 186 -6.43 -0.81 -4.97
N ILE A 187 -5.17 -0.34 -4.95
CA ILE A 187 -4.75 0.76 -4.05
C ILE A 187 -5.56 2.02 -4.35
N SER A 188 -5.68 2.39 -5.63
CA SER A 188 -6.44 3.58 -6.04
C SER A 188 -7.91 3.46 -5.66
N THR A 189 -8.51 2.28 -5.81
CA THR A 189 -9.91 2.02 -5.43
C THR A 189 -10.13 2.17 -3.93
N VAL A 190 -9.22 1.66 -3.10
CA VAL A 190 -9.27 1.86 -1.64
C VAL A 190 -9.28 3.35 -1.32
N VAL A 191 -8.34 4.12 -1.89
CA VAL A 191 -8.20 5.54 -1.56
C VAL A 191 -9.37 6.39 -2.08
N THR A 192 -9.84 6.15 -3.31
CA THR A 192 -10.95 6.91 -3.88
C THR A 192 -12.27 6.62 -3.17
N LYS A 193 -12.51 5.37 -2.74
CA LYS A 193 -13.70 5.01 -1.96
C LYS A 193 -13.78 5.75 -0.63
N ILE A 194 -12.67 6.14 -0.01
CA ILE A 194 -12.69 6.90 1.26
C ILE A 194 -13.46 8.21 1.09
N ALA A 195 -13.30 8.87 -0.06
CA ALA A 195 -13.95 10.15 -0.35
C ALA A 195 -15.46 10.01 -0.61
N THR A 196 -15.94 8.82 -0.99
CA THR A 196 -17.34 8.57 -1.37
C THR A 196 -18.15 7.81 -0.32
N VAL A 197 -17.49 7.04 0.54
CA VAL A 197 -18.16 6.26 1.59
C VAL A 197 -18.67 7.23 2.67
N GLU A 198 -19.94 7.12 3.04
CA GLU A 198 -20.53 7.87 4.16
C GLU A 198 -19.90 7.45 5.50
N ASN A 199 -20.05 8.24 6.56
CA ASN A 199 -19.49 7.89 7.86
C ASN A 199 -20.14 6.60 8.38
N VAL A 200 -19.36 5.53 8.40
CA VAL A 200 -19.81 4.23 8.94
C VAL A 200 -19.67 4.28 10.45
N ALA A 201 -20.71 3.88 11.18
CA ALA A 201 -20.66 3.78 12.63
C ALA A 201 -19.57 2.79 13.07
N GLU A 202 -18.85 3.09 14.15
CA GLU A 202 -17.76 2.22 14.65
C GLU A 202 -18.22 0.76 14.87
N ASP A 203 -19.50 0.56 15.16
CA ASP A 203 -20.11 -0.76 15.42
C ASP A 203 -20.12 -1.69 14.19
N GLU A 204 -20.24 -1.17 12.97
CA GLU A 204 -20.24 -1.98 11.74
C GLU A 204 -18.83 -2.44 11.36
N ILE A 205 -17.81 -1.63 11.66
CA ILE A 205 -16.40 -1.97 11.46
C ILE A 205 -15.98 -3.08 12.45
N ASN A 206 -16.38 -2.93 13.72
CA ASN A 206 -16.13 -3.95 14.75
C ASN A 206 -16.84 -5.27 14.43
N ALA A 207 -18.03 -5.24 13.81
CA ALA A 207 -18.71 -6.44 13.34
C ALA A 207 -17.92 -7.18 12.25
N LEU A 208 -17.29 -6.45 11.31
CA LEU A 208 -16.47 -7.03 10.24
C LEU A 208 -15.15 -7.63 10.76
N ASP A 209 -14.56 -7.04 11.80
CA ASP A 209 -13.38 -7.56 12.48
C ASP A 209 -13.71 -8.80 13.34
N ASN A 210 -14.92 -8.88 13.92
CA ASN A 210 -15.39 -10.06 14.66
C ASN A 210 -15.68 -11.27 13.77
N VAL A 211 -16.09 -11.08 12.50
CA VAL A 211 -16.22 -12.18 11.52
C VAL A 211 -14.88 -12.90 11.31
N ARG A 212 -13.75 -12.18 11.43
CA ARG A 212 -12.40 -12.77 11.35
C ARG A 212 -12.17 -13.83 12.43
N GLN A 213 -12.66 -13.61 13.66
CA GLN A 213 -12.53 -14.61 14.72
C GLN A 213 -13.33 -15.88 14.44
N LEU A 214 -14.49 -15.80 13.78
CA LEU A 214 -15.36 -16.96 13.57
C LEU A 214 -14.95 -17.84 12.39
N ASP A 215 -14.39 -17.24 11.33
CA ASP A 215 -13.87 -17.99 10.17
C ASP A 215 -12.49 -18.62 10.45
N ASP A 216 -11.76 -18.13 11.46
CA ASP A 216 -10.50 -18.72 11.94
C ASP A 216 -10.69 -19.98 12.82
N PHE A 217 -11.95 -20.39 13.10
CA PHE A 217 -12.30 -21.61 13.86
C PHE A 217 -12.95 -22.73 13.02
N LYS A 218 -12.98 -22.63 11.69
CA LYS A 218 -13.52 -23.69 10.80
C LYS A 218 -12.48 -24.27 9.84
#